data_AF-A0A2P2MGK7-F1
#
_entry.id   AF-A0A2P2MGK7-F1
#
_cell.length_a   1.000
_cell.length_b   1.000
_cell.length_c   1.000
_cell.angle_alpha   90.00
_cell.angle_beta   90.00
_cell.angle_gamma   90.00
#
_symmetry.space_group_name_H-M   'P 1'
#
loop_
_entity.id
_entity.type
_entity.pdbx_description
1 polymer ?
#
loop_
_entity_poly.entity_id
_entity_poly.type
_entity_poly.pdbx_seq_one_letter_code
_entity_poly.pdbx_strand_id
1 'polypeptide(L)'
;MSSGDENFQKASQARLLCFVVTAITKLATFHHELLPRARVSLGKVARSRISDARVWRRAQDYLALMNEPAICLSVFGPSRPSRGHLQHPGTVNWSEGGTKMIAHIPFYILGKQEGPPFHDFTFSDVIPRR
;
A
#
# COMPACT_ATOMS: atom_id res chain seq x y z
N MET A 1 37.90 1.65 -20.28
CA MET A 1 36.68 2.40 -19.91
C MET A 1 35.49 1.57 -20.37
N SER A 2 34.77 0.86 -19.48
CA SER A 2 33.60 0.03 -19.91
C SER A 2 32.70 -0.44 -18.76
N SER A 3 33.17 -0.44 -17.50
CA SER A 3 32.39 -0.89 -16.34
C SER A 3 31.31 0.09 -15.85
N GLY A 4 31.34 1.36 -16.28
CA GLY A 4 30.36 2.37 -15.90
C GLY A 4 29.02 2.23 -16.64
N ASP A 5 29.07 1.99 -17.95
CA ASP A 5 27.87 1.89 -18.80
C ASP A 5 27.04 0.64 -18.49
N GLU A 6 27.68 -0.49 -18.23
CA GLU A 6 26.98 -1.72 -17.85
C GLU A 6 26.22 -1.57 -16.51
N ASN A 7 26.81 -0.86 -15.54
CA ASN A 7 26.17 -0.59 -14.27
C ASN A 7 25.01 0.41 -14.40
N PHE A 8 25.12 1.40 -15.29
CA PHE A 8 24.04 2.33 -15.59
C PHE A 8 22.85 1.64 -16.24
N GLN A 9 23.10 0.77 -17.22
CA GLN A 9 22.05 -0.03 -17.88
C GLN A 9 21.36 -1.00 -16.91
N LYS A 10 22.12 -1.68 -16.05
CA LYS A 10 21.56 -2.54 -14.99
C LYS A 10 20.68 -1.74 -14.03
N ALA A 11 21.11 -0.53 -13.65
CA ALA A 11 20.33 0.34 -12.78
C ALA A 11 19.06 0.87 -13.43
N SER A 12 19.10 1.25 -14.72
CA SER A 12 17.90 1.69 -15.46
C SER A 12 16.91 0.55 -15.65
N GLN A 13 17.38 -0.66 -15.97
CA GLN A 13 16.57 -1.87 -16.04
C GLN A 13 15.89 -2.18 -14.71
N ALA A 14 16.63 -2.11 -13.59
CA ALA A 14 16.07 -2.32 -12.26
C ALA A 14 14.98 -1.28 -11.94
N ARG A 15 15.21 0.01 -12.28
CA ARG A 15 14.19 1.06 -12.11
C ARG A 15 12.94 0.77 -12.95
N LEU A 16 13.11 0.41 -14.22
CA LEU A 16 12.00 0.05 -15.10
C LEU A 16 11.20 -1.13 -14.54
N LEU A 17 11.88 -2.19 -14.09
CA LEU A 17 11.23 -3.34 -13.46
C LEU A 17 10.49 -2.96 -12.18
N CYS A 18 11.01 -2.03 -11.39
CA CYS A 18 10.30 -1.50 -10.22
C CYS A 18 9.01 -0.75 -10.60
N PHE A 19 9.02 0.00 -11.71
CA PHE A 19 7.81 0.62 -12.25
C PHE A 19 6.80 -0.43 -12.73
N VAL A 20 7.26 -1.48 -13.43
CA VAL A 20 6.41 -2.59 -13.88
C VAL A 20 5.75 -3.30 -12.69
N VAL A 21 6.53 -3.62 -11.64
CA VAL A 21 6.01 -4.21 -10.39
C VAL A 21 4.94 -3.32 -9.75
N THR A 22 5.16 -2.01 -9.75
CA THR A 22 4.18 -1.04 -9.24
C THR A 22 2.93 -1.02 -10.11
N ALA A 23 3.06 -0.95 -11.44
CA ALA A 23 1.93 -0.92 -12.36
C ALA A 23 1.05 -2.17 -12.26
N ILE A 24 1.67 -3.37 -12.16
CA ILE A 24 0.96 -4.64 -11.95
C ILE A 24 0.15 -4.59 -10.66
N THR A 25 0.75 -4.08 -9.58
CA THR A 25 0.07 -3.98 -8.28
C THR A 25 -1.08 -2.98 -8.33
N LYS A 26 -0.91 -1.82 -8.99
CA LYS A 26 -1.99 -0.85 -9.21
C LYS A 26 -3.14 -1.49 -9.98
N LEU A 27 -2.86 -2.15 -11.12
CA LEU A 27 -3.88 -2.82 -11.92
C LEU A 27 -4.64 -3.88 -11.11
N ALA A 28 -3.92 -4.69 -10.33
CA ALA A 28 -4.53 -5.71 -9.49
C ALA A 28 -5.34 -5.15 -8.31
N THR A 29 -5.05 -3.92 -7.89
CA THR A 29 -5.81 -3.21 -6.85
C THR A 29 -7.16 -2.70 -7.38
N PHE A 30 -7.24 -2.32 -8.66
CA PHE A 30 -8.51 -1.89 -9.28
C PHE A 30 -9.29 -3.04 -9.94
N HIS A 31 -8.59 -4.05 -10.45
CA HIS A 31 -9.16 -5.19 -11.15
C HIS A 31 -8.91 -6.47 -10.36
N HIS A 32 -9.83 -6.80 -9.45
CA HIS A 32 -9.71 -7.96 -8.56
C HIS A 32 -9.59 -9.31 -9.30
N GLU A 33 -10.08 -9.39 -10.54
CA GLU A 33 -9.90 -10.55 -11.42
C GLU A 33 -8.43 -10.84 -11.77
N LEU A 34 -7.58 -9.81 -11.75
CA LEU A 34 -6.15 -9.92 -12.01
C LEU A 34 -5.35 -10.24 -10.74
N LEU A 35 -5.97 -10.13 -9.56
CA LEU A 35 -5.29 -10.29 -8.26
C LEU A 35 -4.57 -11.64 -8.11
N PRO A 36 -5.17 -12.80 -8.44
CA PRO A 36 -4.47 -14.08 -8.32
C PRO A 36 -3.26 -14.17 -9.26
N ARG A 37 -3.40 -13.62 -10.48
CA ARG A 37 -2.33 -13.62 -11.49
C ARG A 37 -1.19 -12.68 -11.09
N ALA A 38 -1.53 -11.51 -10.56
CA ALA A 38 -0.56 -10.55 -10.05
C ALA A 38 0.21 -11.11 -8.84
N ARG A 39 -0.48 -11.76 -7.89
CA ARG A 39 0.18 -12.43 -6.74
C ARG A 39 1.18 -13.50 -7.19
N VAL A 40 0.82 -14.34 -8.16
CA VAL A 40 1.73 -15.35 -8.69
C VAL A 40 2.94 -14.72 -9.39
N SER A 41 2.70 -13.71 -10.24
CA SER A 41 3.77 -13.01 -10.97
C SER A 41 4.73 -12.27 -10.03
N LEU A 42 4.21 -11.50 -9.08
CA LEU A 42 5.03 -10.82 -8.08
C LEU A 42 5.72 -11.80 -7.15
N GLY A 43 5.05 -12.89 -6.76
CA GLY A 43 5.66 -13.97 -5.98
C GLY A 43 6.84 -14.64 -6.67
N LYS A 44 6.78 -14.80 -8.01
CA LYS A 44 7.93 -15.27 -8.81
C LYS A 44 9.08 -14.27 -8.79
N VAL A 45 8.80 -12.98 -8.93
CA VAL A 45 9.81 -11.92 -8.90
C VAL A 45 10.44 -11.79 -7.51
N ALA A 46 9.63 -11.85 -6.44
CA ALA A 46 10.08 -11.76 -5.05
C ALA A 46 11.00 -12.92 -4.64
N ARG A 47 10.80 -14.11 -5.22
CA ARG A 47 11.66 -15.29 -5.00
C ARG A 47 12.84 -15.40 -5.97
N SER A 48 12.89 -14.56 -7.00
CA SER A 48 13.96 -14.60 -8.00
C SER A 48 15.25 -14.03 -7.41
N ARG A 49 16.34 -14.79 -7.51
CA ARG A 49 17.69 -14.33 -7.15
C ARG A 49 18.44 -13.65 -8.31
N ILE A 50 17.81 -13.58 -9.48
CA ILE A 50 18.41 -13.05 -10.72
C ILE A 50 18.04 -11.57 -10.90
N SER A 51 16.96 -11.11 -10.27
CA SER A 51 16.57 -9.70 -10.27
C SER A 51 17.40 -8.88 -9.29
N ASP A 52 17.60 -7.61 -9.62
CA ASP A 52 18.21 -6.62 -8.73
C ASP A 52 17.50 -6.60 -7.37
N ALA A 53 18.26 -6.43 -6.29
CA ALA A 53 17.75 -6.47 -4.92
C ALA A 53 16.56 -5.53 -4.65
N ARG A 54 16.55 -4.39 -5.33
CA ARG A 54 15.48 -3.39 -5.23
C ARG A 54 14.17 -3.87 -5.85
N VAL A 55 14.26 -4.72 -6.87
CA VAL A 55 13.09 -5.23 -7.61
C VAL A 55 12.39 -6.32 -6.81
N TRP A 56 13.14 -7.32 -6.31
CA TRP A 56 12.51 -8.41 -5.55
C TRP A 56 12.00 -7.95 -4.19
N ARG A 57 12.69 -7.03 -3.50
CA ARG A 57 12.18 -6.40 -2.27
C ARG A 57 10.87 -5.67 -2.51
N ARG A 58 10.83 -4.82 -3.55
CA ARG A 58 9.60 -4.11 -3.91
C ARG A 58 8.45 -5.05 -4.27
N ALA A 59 8.74 -6.16 -4.96
CA ALA A 59 7.73 -7.18 -5.24
C ALA A 59 7.23 -7.88 -3.96
N GLN A 60 8.11 -8.10 -2.99
CA GLN A 60 7.76 -8.68 -1.69
C GLN A 60 6.89 -7.73 -0.85
N ASP A 61 7.26 -6.44 -0.79
CA ASP A 61 6.49 -5.41 -0.08
C ASP A 61 5.06 -5.30 -0.63
N TYR A 62 4.92 -5.26 -1.96
CA TYR A 62 3.61 -5.20 -2.59
C TYR A 62 2.82 -6.51 -2.46
N LEU A 63 3.48 -7.67 -2.47
CA LEU A 63 2.80 -8.94 -2.23
C LEU A 63 2.20 -8.99 -0.82
N ALA A 64 2.91 -8.45 0.19
CA ALA A 64 2.38 -8.30 1.53
C ALA A 64 1.21 -7.31 1.56
N LEU A 65 1.36 -6.16 0.90
CA LEU A 65 0.34 -5.12 0.83
C LEU A 65 -0.96 -5.59 0.13
N MET A 66 -0.85 -6.48 -0.85
CA MET A 66 -2.00 -7.09 -1.53
C MET A 66 -2.84 -8.02 -0.63
N ASN A 67 -2.41 -8.33 0.60
CA ASN A 67 -3.24 -8.99 1.60
C ASN A 67 -4.10 -7.99 2.41
N GLU A 68 -3.76 -6.70 2.34
CA GLU A 68 -4.40 -5.59 3.05
C GLU A 68 -5.08 -4.64 2.05
N PRO A 69 -6.24 -5.00 1.49
CA PRO A 69 -6.83 -4.31 0.34
C PRO A 69 -7.14 -2.83 0.60
N ALA A 70 -7.51 -2.46 1.83
CA ALA A 70 -7.76 -1.06 2.21
C ALA A 70 -6.48 -0.21 2.14
N ILE A 71 -5.35 -0.75 2.60
CA ILE A 71 -4.06 -0.05 2.55
C ILE A 71 -3.54 -0.02 1.11
N CYS A 72 -3.69 -1.12 0.37
CA CYS A 72 -3.36 -1.22 -1.05
C CYS A 72 -4.08 -0.13 -1.86
N LEU A 73 -5.39 0.06 -1.62
CA LEU A 73 -6.19 1.13 -2.23
C LEU A 73 -5.76 2.54 -1.77
N SER A 74 -5.34 2.72 -0.52
CA SER A 74 -4.82 4.03 -0.05
C SER A 74 -3.51 4.41 -0.75
N VAL A 75 -2.60 3.44 -0.93
CA VAL A 75 -1.27 3.66 -1.53
C VAL A 75 -1.34 3.77 -3.06
N PHE A 76 -2.16 2.95 -3.70
CA PHE A 76 -2.26 2.87 -5.16
C PHE A 76 -3.49 3.56 -5.75
N GLY A 77 -4.37 4.06 -4.88
CA GLY A 77 -5.60 4.73 -5.24
C GLY A 77 -5.39 5.96 -6.10
N PRO A 78 -6.45 6.41 -6.78
CA PRO A 78 -6.40 7.63 -7.56
C PRO A 78 -6.16 8.82 -6.62
N SER A 79 -5.08 9.57 -6.86
CA SER A 79 -4.74 10.78 -6.11
C SER A 79 -5.72 11.95 -6.35
N ARG A 80 -6.61 11.82 -7.34
CA ARG A 80 -7.73 12.73 -7.57
C ARG A 80 -9.04 11.95 -7.52
N PRO A 81 -10.02 12.37 -6.71
CA PRO A 81 -11.37 11.82 -6.80
C PRO A 81 -11.90 12.09 -8.22
N SER A 82 -12.16 11.03 -8.99
CA SER A 82 -12.84 11.14 -10.27
C SER A 82 -14.22 11.76 -10.03
N ARG A 83 -14.50 12.88 -10.68
CA ARG A 83 -15.72 13.72 -10.58
C ARG A 83 -17.08 13.00 -10.78
N GLY A 84 -17.13 11.69 -10.88
CA GLY A 84 -18.36 10.92 -11.08
C GLY A 84 -18.38 9.53 -10.44
N HIS A 85 -17.39 9.16 -9.64
CA HIS A 85 -17.42 7.90 -8.89
C HIS A 85 -17.11 8.18 -7.42
N LEU A 86 -18.18 8.40 -6.65
CA LEU A 86 -18.19 8.64 -5.22
C LEU A 86 -18.00 7.34 -4.42
N GLN A 87 -17.38 6.31 -5.00
CA GLN A 87 -16.96 5.14 -4.24
C GLN A 87 -15.61 5.45 -3.63
N HIS A 88 -15.68 5.96 -2.42
CA HIS A 88 -14.54 6.13 -1.56
C HIS A 88 -14.37 4.85 -0.75
N PRO A 89 -13.32 4.04 -0.96
CA PRO A 89 -12.90 3.09 0.06
C PRO A 89 -12.23 3.93 1.16
N GLY A 90 -13.04 4.47 2.08
CA GLY A 90 -12.55 5.22 3.25
C GLY A 90 -13.13 6.62 3.47
N THR A 91 -14.06 7.13 2.65
CA THR A 91 -14.79 8.35 3.06
C THR A 91 -15.93 7.94 3.96
N VAL A 92 -15.63 7.97 5.25
CA VAL A 92 -16.61 8.05 6.33
C VAL A 92 -17.58 9.19 5.99
N ASN A 93 -18.87 8.88 5.96
CA ASN A 93 -19.91 9.88 5.86
C ASN A 93 -19.89 10.72 7.15
N TRP A 94 -19.15 11.83 7.14
CA TRP A 94 -18.95 12.67 8.33
C TRP A 94 -20.23 13.31 8.86
N SER A 95 -21.32 13.34 8.08
CA SER A 95 -22.63 13.78 8.57
C SER A 95 -23.27 12.77 9.54
N GLU A 96 -22.80 11.52 9.53
CA GLU A 96 -23.29 10.41 10.36
C GLU A 96 -22.28 9.99 11.45
N GLY A 97 -21.02 10.46 11.34
CA GLY A 97 -19.89 10.08 12.19
C GLY A 97 -19.91 10.58 13.64
N GLY A 98 -20.93 11.34 14.05
CA GLY A 98 -21.06 11.82 15.43
C GLY A 98 -21.39 10.74 16.46
N THR A 99 -21.89 9.57 16.03
CA THR A 99 -22.45 8.56 16.96
C THR A 99 -21.73 7.21 16.91
N LYS A 100 -21.02 6.88 15.84
CA LYS A 100 -20.27 5.62 15.71
C LYS A 100 -18.98 5.81 14.93
N MET A 101 -17.94 6.29 15.60
CA MET A 101 -16.58 6.16 15.09
C MET A 101 -15.97 4.88 15.66
N ILE A 102 -16.15 3.74 14.97
CA ILE A 102 -15.31 2.57 15.22
C ILE A 102 -14.03 2.80 14.42
N ALA A 103 -13.09 3.54 15.01
CA ALA A 103 -11.79 3.72 14.41
C ALA A 103 -10.99 2.43 14.62
N HIS A 104 -10.71 1.70 13.54
CA HIS A 104 -9.59 0.75 13.50
C HIS A 104 -8.29 1.56 13.55
N ILE A 105 -7.96 2.09 14.72
CA ILE A 105 -6.67 2.75 14.95
C ILE A 105 -5.63 1.64 15.01
N PRO A 106 -4.66 1.60 14.09
CA PRO A 106 -3.59 0.62 14.17
C PRO A 106 -2.85 0.79 15.49
N PHE A 107 -2.70 -0.31 16.24
CA PHE A 107 -2.17 -0.32 17.61
C PHE A 107 -0.79 0.34 17.76
N TYR A 108 -0.01 0.43 16.68
CA TYR A 108 1.31 1.08 16.69
C TYR A 108 1.25 2.61 16.82
N ILE A 109 0.10 3.25 16.58
CA ILE A 109 -0.11 4.69 16.76
C ILE A 109 -0.34 5.04 18.24
N LEU A 110 -0.86 4.09 19.03
CA LEU A 110 -1.28 4.27 20.42
C LEU A 110 -0.15 4.15 21.47
N GLY A 111 1.11 4.29 21.04
CA GLY A 111 2.28 4.44 21.91
C GLY A 111 2.23 3.61 23.21
N LYS A 112 2.38 2.27 23.13
CA LYS A 112 2.50 1.36 24.29
C LYS A 112 1.64 1.75 25.52
N GLN A 113 0.34 1.99 25.33
CA GLN A 113 -0.59 1.94 26.47
C GLN A 113 -0.84 0.47 26.83
N GLU A 114 -0.46 0.08 28.05
CA GLU A 114 -0.58 -1.27 28.57
C GLU A 114 -2.01 -1.48 29.11
N GLY A 115 -2.79 -2.35 28.45
CA GLY A 115 -4.16 -2.68 28.85
C GLY A 115 -4.98 -3.35 27.75
N PRO A 116 -6.14 -3.98 28.06
CA PRO A 116 -7.09 -4.44 27.05
C PRO A 116 -7.46 -3.27 26.13
N PRO A 117 -7.76 -3.49 24.83
CA PRO A 117 -8.09 -2.41 23.91
C PRO A 117 -9.39 -1.71 24.35
N PHE A 118 -9.25 -0.65 25.14
CA PHE A 118 -10.35 0.23 25.47
C PHE A 118 -10.66 1.02 24.20
N HIS A 119 -11.79 0.72 23.55
CA HIS A 119 -12.16 1.24 22.24
C HIS A 119 -12.78 2.66 22.29
N ASP A 120 -12.79 3.29 23.46
CA ASP A 120 -13.38 4.62 23.64
C ASP A 120 -12.29 5.69 23.61
N PHE A 121 -11.70 5.90 22.43
CA PHE A 121 -10.82 7.04 22.20
C PHE A 121 -11.65 8.27 21.82
N THR A 122 -11.47 9.35 22.56
CA THR A 122 -12.05 10.64 22.21
C THR A 122 -11.14 11.36 21.21
N PHE A 123 -11.71 12.24 20.40
CA PHE A 123 -10.95 13.00 19.40
C PHE A 123 -9.81 13.84 20.01
N SER A 124 -9.91 14.17 21.30
CA SER A 124 -8.87 14.88 22.05
C SER A 124 -7.62 14.03 22.28
N ASP A 125 -7.73 12.71 22.21
CA ASP A 125 -6.62 11.77 22.48
C ASP A 125 -5.73 11.57 21.25
N VAL A 126 -6.25 11.86 20.05
CA VAL A 126 -5.55 11.66 18.76
C VAL A 126 -4.97 12.96 18.21
N ILE A 127 -5.63 14.09 18.46
CA ILE A 127 -5.19 15.40 17.96
C ILE A 127 -4.45 16.15 19.07
N PRO A 128 -3.16 16.49 18.89
CA PRO A 128 -2.44 17.31 19.86
C PRO A 128 -3.18 18.64 20.04
N ARG A 129 -3.58 18.96 21.27
CA ARG A 129 -4.08 20.29 21.60
C ARG A 129 -2.96 21.29 21.33
N ARG A 130 -3.30 22.34 20.57
CA ARG A 130 -2.42 23.48 20.33
C ARG A 130 -2.35 24.38 21.56
#